data_AF-A0A2A2XX43-F1
#
_entry.id   AF-A0A2A2XX43-F1
#
_cell.length_a   1.000
_cell.length_b   1.000
_cell.length_c   1.000
_cell.angle_alpha   90.00
_cell.angle_beta   90.00
_cell.angle_gamma   90.00
#
_symmetry.space_group_name_H-M   'P 1'
#
loop_
_entity.id
_entity.type
_entity.pdbx_description
1 polymer ?
#
loop_
_entity_poly.entity_id
_entity_poly.type
_entity_poly.pdbx_seq_one_letter_code
_entity_poly.pdbx_strand_id
1 'polypeptide(L)'
;MRPSLSACRSNRITLLKPNTKQQACSVVRATVPCLRRIESTSMNDPGRKTIGQLREECRGISLAARLRGQVDELTKKESSNGKPYWEMKVRDAGDVLTFRAWSDTDAFAACQSLARGECVEVEGEFAVNGGFGLDARRWKVRVLNPQETAELFAGGEEEAAAGEKDFADVGELVQSMRDPRLRGLCELFLQEFGPRFQRASAARHNHHAHRGGLLRHTGQMMRSASAVCSAYPVLNRDLLLTGVLFHDCGKLWEMCPPEAGFEIPRELRGELLGHISIGIEAVNALWRRLPLESWRGIEPTSEDVRLHLLHLIASHHGELQYGSPVEPKTPEAVALNMVDNLDAKLEMFAMAYTRQPEIAPGIHERVKALNTSPVKPLPCFSSPDDTASSAD
;
A
#
# COMPACT_ATOMS: atom_id res chain seq x y z
N MET A 1 47.89 -24.98 26.20
CA MET A 1 49.13 -25.10 25.40
C MET A 1 48.77 -25.05 23.90
N ARG A 2 49.51 -24.25 23.13
CA ARG A 2 49.66 -24.25 21.64
C ARG A 2 51.19 -24.30 21.37
N PRO A 3 51.74 -24.52 20.14
CA PRO A 3 51.16 -24.55 18.78
C PRO A 3 51.27 -25.99 18.16
N SER A 4 51.46 -26.33 16.87
CA SER A 4 51.73 -25.54 15.64
C SER A 4 51.32 -26.19 14.30
N LEU A 5 50.70 -25.36 13.47
CA LEU A 5 50.75 -25.20 11.99
C LEU A 5 51.71 -26.06 11.13
N SER A 6 51.18 -26.65 10.05
CA SER A 6 51.55 -26.50 8.60
C SER A 6 50.89 -27.64 7.77
N ALA A 7 50.85 -27.68 6.44
CA ALA A 7 50.63 -26.68 5.40
C ALA A 7 50.24 -27.39 4.08
N CYS A 8 49.47 -26.70 3.24
CA CYS A 8 48.93 -27.12 1.94
C CYS A 8 49.92 -27.81 0.97
N ARG A 9 49.44 -28.79 0.18
CA ARG A 9 49.90 -28.98 -1.22
C ARG A 9 48.88 -29.66 -2.14
N SER A 10 48.77 -29.09 -3.34
CA SER A 10 47.93 -29.51 -4.46
C SER A 10 48.45 -30.78 -5.15
N ASN A 11 47.57 -31.53 -5.84
CA ASN A 11 47.98 -32.17 -7.09
C ASN A 11 46.86 -32.24 -8.14
N ARG A 12 47.27 -32.19 -9.41
CA ARG A 12 46.42 -32.13 -10.61
C ARG A 12 45.81 -33.49 -10.96
N ILE A 13 44.66 -33.48 -11.64
CA ILE A 13 44.21 -34.60 -12.49
C ILE A 13 44.04 -34.08 -13.92
N THR A 14 44.52 -34.87 -14.88
CA THR A 14 44.73 -34.47 -16.28
C THR A 14 43.57 -34.91 -17.18
N LEU A 15 43.21 -34.07 -18.15
CA LEU A 15 42.22 -34.37 -19.19
C LEU A 15 42.67 -35.51 -20.12
N LEU A 16 41.74 -36.41 -20.44
CA LEU A 16 41.86 -37.36 -21.55
C LEU A 16 40.64 -37.22 -22.48
N LYS A 17 40.91 -37.05 -23.78
CA LYS A 17 39.92 -37.24 -24.85
C LYS A 17 40.06 -38.65 -25.42
N PRO A 18 38.99 -39.19 -26.01
CA PRO A 18 39.14 -39.70 -27.36
C PRO A 18 38.10 -39.11 -28.34
N ASN A 19 38.29 -39.46 -29.60
CA ASN A 19 37.71 -38.85 -30.79
C ASN A 19 36.96 -39.92 -31.59
N THR A 20 35.78 -39.63 -32.13
CA THR A 20 35.17 -40.48 -33.17
C THR A 20 34.29 -39.64 -34.10
N LYS A 21 34.55 -39.75 -35.41
CA LYS A 21 33.68 -39.26 -36.49
C LYS A 21 32.75 -40.38 -36.91
N GLN A 22 31.49 -40.07 -37.23
CA GLN A 22 30.78 -40.75 -38.32
C GLN A 22 29.63 -39.89 -38.87
N GLN A 23 29.37 -40.05 -40.17
CA GLN A 23 28.40 -39.28 -40.96
C GLN A 23 27.00 -39.94 -40.89
N ALA A 24 25.93 -39.17 -41.11
CA ALA A 24 24.93 -39.51 -42.14
C ALA A 24 23.88 -38.40 -42.40
N CYS A 25 23.58 -38.24 -43.69
CA CYS A 25 22.30 -37.90 -44.31
C CYS A 25 21.43 -36.71 -43.82
N SER A 26 21.38 -35.71 -44.70
CA SER A 26 20.24 -34.82 -44.92
C SER A 26 18.92 -35.54 -45.19
N VAL A 27 17.83 -35.08 -44.57
CA VAL A 27 16.48 -35.12 -45.16
C VAL A 27 15.83 -33.76 -44.98
N VAL A 28 15.58 -33.06 -46.10
CA VAL A 28 14.77 -31.85 -46.12
C VAL A 28 13.30 -32.25 -46.11
N ARG A 29 12.54 -31.81 -45.12
CA ARG A 29 11.08 -31.68 -45.22
C ARG A 29 10.66 -30.32 -44.69
N ALA A 30 10.08 -29.52 -45.56
CA ALA A 30 9.46 -28.26 -45.20
C ALA A 30 8.11 -28.52 -44.52
N THR A 31 7.90 -27.88 -43.37
CA THR A 31 6.58 -27.69 -42.78
C THR A 31 6.37 -26.19 -42.59
N VAL A 32 5.41 -25.63 -43.33
CA VAL A 32 5.12 -24.20 -43.35
C VAL A 32 4.49 -23.79 -42.02
N PRO A 33 5.06 -22.84 -41.26
CA PRO A 33 4.35 -22.21 -40.16
C PRO A 33 3.25 -21.31 -40.75
N CYS A 34 2.01 -21.60 -40.40
CA CYS A 34 0.88 -20.75 -40.76
C CYS A 34 1.04 -19.39 -40.06
N LEU A 35 1.47 -18.37 -40.81
CA LEU A 35 1.50 -16.99 -40.36
C LEU A 35 0.07 -16.51 -40.07
N ARG A 36 -0.36 -16.64 -38.81
CA ARG A 36 -1.48 -15.84 -38.32
C ARG A 36 -1.12 -14.38 -38.52
N ARG A 37 -1.96 -13.64 -39.24
CA ARG A 37 -1.89 -12.18 -39.28
C ARG A 37 -1.95 -11.67 -37.85
N ILE A 38 -0.86 -11.12 -37.37
CA ILE A 38 -0.91 -10.16 -36.27
C ILE A 38 -1.57 -8.93 -36.88
N GLU A 39 -2.81 -8.66 -36.49
CA GLU A 39 -3.46 -7.41 -36.83
C GLU A 39 -2.65 -6.27 -36.22
N SER A 40 -2.28 -5.29 -37.05
CA SER A 40 -1.43 -4.18 -36.66
C SER A 40 -2.21 -3.19 -35.81
N THR A 41 -2.39 -3.51 -34.52
CA THR A 41 -2.72 -2.51 -33.52
C THR A 41 -1.60 -1.49 -33.42
N SER A 42 -1.97 -0.23 -33.22
CA SER A 42 -1.07 0.93 -33.20
C SER A 42 -0.08 0.86 -32.03
N MET A 43 1.07 0.20 -32.23
CA MET A 43 2.21 0.22 -31.31
C MET A 43 2.87 1.61 -31.31
N ASN A 44 2.33 2.52 -30.50
CA ASN A 44 3.01 3.74 -30.01
C ASN A 44 2.24 4.45 -28.88
N ASP A 45 1.36 3.75 -28.16
CA ASP A 45 0.91 4.23 -26.84
C ASP A 45 1.94 3.77 -25.79
N PRO A 46 2.67 4.68 -25.12
CA PRO A 46 3.68 4.30 -24.13
C PRO A 46 3.10 3.69 -22.83
N GLY A 47 1.78 3.60 -22.69
CA GLY A 47 1.11 2.93 -21.57
C GLY A 47 1.10 3.77 -20.28
N ARG A 48 0.15 3.49 -19.40
CA ARG A 48 -0.01 4.20 -18.11
C ARG A 48 0.74 3.45 -17.01
N LYS A 49 1.48 4.17 -16.17
CA LYS A 49 2.22 3.61 -15.02
C LYS A 49 2.09 4.51 -13.78
N THR A 50 2.08 3.92 -12.59
CA THR A 50 2.24 4.64 -11.32
C THR A 50 3.71 4.98 -11.09
N ILE A 51 4.00 5.92 -10.17
CA ILE A 51 5.39 6.25 -9.79
C ILE A 51 6.09 5.00 -9.22
N GLY A 52 5.36 4.19 -8.43
CA GLY A 52 5.85 2.92 -7.89
C GLY A 52 6.29 1.94 -9.00
N GLN A 53 5.43 1.70 -9.99
CA GLN A 53 5.75 0.85 -11.15
C GLN A 53 6.96 1.39 -11.93
N LEU A 54 7.04 2.71 -12.16
CA LEU A 54 8.19 3.31 -12.83
C LEU A 54 9.51 3.12 -12.04
N ARG A 55 9.49 3.16 -10.71
CA ARG A 55 10.67 2.87 -9.86
C ARG A 55 11.09 1.39 -9.87
N GLU A 56 10.17 0.48 -10.16
CA GLU A 56 10.45 -0.95 -10.30
C GLU A 56 10.98 -1.27 -11.71
N GLU A 57 10.26 -0.83 -12.74
CA GLU A 57 10.55 -1.16 -14.13
C GLU A 57 11.77 -0.42 -14.70
N CYS A 58 12.05 0.82 -14.27
CA CYS A 58 13.21 1.59 -14.76
C CYS A 58 14.55 1.19 -14.10
N ARG A 59 14.62 0.04 -13.40
CA ARG A 59 15.86 -0.47 -12.77
C ARG A 59 16.86 -0.97 -13.81
N GLY A 60 17.61 -0.03 -14.39
CA GLY A 60 18.66 -0.30 -15.38
C GLY A 60 18.23 -0.16 -16.85
N ILE A 61 16.98 0.23 -17.10
CA ILE A 61 16.45 0.54 -18.44
C ILE A 61 15.77 1.92 -18.44
N SER A 62 15.57 2.47 -19.64
CA SER A 62 14.73 3.66 -19.85
C SER A 62 13.41 3.23 -20.47
N LEU A 63 12.30 3.77 -19.98
CA LEU A 63 10.95 3.42 -20.40
C LEU A 63 10.19 4.68 -20.84
N ALA A 64 9.60 4.67 -22.03
CA ALA A 64 8.59 5.66 -22.40
C ALA A 64 7.28 5.29 -21.70
N ALA A 65 6.67 6.22 -20.96
CA ALA A 65 5.42 5.97 -20.22
C ALA A 65 4.56 7.24 -20.08
N ARG A 66 3.31 7.06 -19.63
CA ARG A 66 2.43 8.11 -19.10
C ARG A 66 2.20 7.90 -17.61
N LEU A 67 2.47 8.93 -16.81
CA LEU A 67 2.14 9.00 -15.39
C LEU A 67 0.96 9.95 -15.18
N ARG A 68 0.02 9.59 -14.30
CA ARG A 68 -0.97 10.55 -13.76
C ARG A 68 -0.68 10.86 -12.30
N GLY A 69 -0.89 12.10 -11.89
CA GLY A 69 -0.74 12.52 -10.50
C GLY A 69 -1.17 13.97 -10.26
N GLN A 70 -1.15 14.41 -9.02
CA GLN A 70 -1.49 15.76 -8.60
C GLN A 70 -0.21 16.60 -8.40
N VAL A 71 -0.22 17.86 -8.82
CA VAL A 71 0.88 18.82 -8.56
C VAL A 71 0.89 19.18 -7.07
N ASP A 72 1.86 18.61 -6.34
CA ASP A 72 2.06 18.76 -4.90
C ASP A 72 2.79 20.08 -4.58
N GLU A 73 3.81 20.40 -5.38
CA GLU A 73 4.60 21.62 -5.28
C GLU A 73 5.07 22.06 -6.68
N LEU A 74 5.13 23.37 -6.91
CA LEU A 74 5.66 23.95 -8.14
C LEU A 74 6.48 25.19 -7.78
N THR A 75 7.80 25.14 -8.00
CA THR A 75 8.74 26.19 -7.59
C THR A 75 9.60 26.62 -8.77
N LYS A 76 9.65 27.92 -9.05
CA LYS A 76 10.61 28.48 -10.01
C LYS A 76 11.96 28.63 -9.32
N LYS A 77 13.01 28.09 -9.93
CA LYS A 77 14.39 28.11 -9.42
C LYS A 77 15.33 28.60 -10.52
N GLU A 78 16.54 28.97 -10.13
CA GLU A 78 17.64 29.30 -11.05
C GLU A 78 18.73 28.25 -10.94
N SER A 79 19.34 27.92 -12.07
CA SER A 79 20.48 27.01 -12.14
C SER A 79 21.81 27.76 -11.99
N SER A 80 22.92 27.03 -11.81
CA SER A 80 24.25 27.61 -11.57
C SER A 80 24.77 28.52 -12.70
N ASN A 81 24.14 28.51 -13.87
CA ASN A 81 24.41 29.38 -15.01
C ASN A 81 23.38 30.53 -15.16
N GLY A 82 22.54 30.78 -14.15
CA GLY A 82 21.54 31.84 -14.13
C GLY A 82 20.28 31.58 -14.97
N LYS A 83 20.15 30.41 -15.63
CA LYS A 83 18.93 30.08 -16.37
C LYS A 83 17.81 29.64 -15.41
N PRO A 84 16.56 30.14 -15.58
CA PRO A 84 15.43 29.69 -14.79
C PRO A 84 14.98 28.28 -15.20
N TYR A 85 14.43 27.53 -14.26
CA TYR A 85 13.74 26.26 -14.48
C TYR A 85 12.58 26.12 -13.48
N TRP A 86 11.61 25.28 -13.80
CA TRP A 86 10.58 24.86 -12.83
C TRP A 86 10.98 23.52 -12.22
N GLU A 87 10.92 23.43 -10.89
CA GLU A 87 10.87 22.16 -10.17
C GLU A 87 9.40 21.88 -9.83
N MET A 88 8.85 20.80 -10.37
CA MET A 88 7.46 20.40 -10.18
C MET A 88 7.44 19.04 -9.49
N LYS A 89 6.83 18.94 -8.31
CA LYS A 89 6.59 17.68 -7.62
C LYS A 89 5.18 17.19 -7.97
N VAL A 90 5.10 15.97 -8.49
CA VAL A 90 3.84 15.29 -8.79
C VAL A 90 3.71 14.10 -7.86
N ARG A 91 2.54 13.98 -7.23
CA ARG A 91 2.18 12.94 -6.25
C ARG A 91 1.09 12.04 -6.82
N ASP A 92 1.26 10.73 -6.68
CA ASP A 92 0.17 9.76 -6.88
C ASP A 92 -0.31 9.22 -5.52
N ALA A 93 -1.10 8.14 -5.52
CA ALA A 93 -1.61 7.56 -4.28
C ALA A 93 -0.53 7.03 -3.33
N GLY A 94 0.69 6.72 -3.81
CA GLY A 94 1.72 6.01 -3.04
C GLY A 94 3.12 6.64 -3.00
N ASP A 95 3.45 7.59 -3.89
CA ASP A 95 4.80 8.16 -4.02
C ASP A 95 4.80 9.60 -4.61
N VAL A 96 5.98 10.21 -4.72
CA VAL A 96 6.22 11.54 -5.29
C VAL A 96 7.40 11.52 -6.27
N LEU A 97 7.21 12.08 -7.45
CA LEU A 97 8.25 12.26 -8.46
C LEU A 97 8.51 13.75 -8.70
N THR A 98 9.79 14.13 -8.74
CA THR A 98 10.22 15.50 -9.00
C THR A 98 10.64 15.65 -10.45
N PHE A 99 9.94 16.50 -11.18
CA PHE A 99 10.22 16.87 -12.56
C PHE A 99 10.97 18.20 -12.62
N ARG A 100 11.92 18.31 -13.56
CA ARG A 100 12.64 19.57 -13.85
C ARG A 100 12.34 19.99 -15.28
N ALA A 101 11.67 21.12 -15.44
CA ALA A 101 11.40 21.72 -16.74
C ALA A 101 12.38 22.88 -16.95
N TRP A 102 13.35 22.69 -17.85
CA TRP A 102 14.38 23.67 -18.17
C TRP A 102 13.85 24.71 -19.17
N SER A 103 14.33 25.95 -19.10
CA SER A 103 13.84 27.08 -19.92
C SER A 103 13.91 26.90 -21.45
N ASP A 104 14.60 25.87 -21.93
CA ASP A 104 14.72 25.48 -23.34
C ASP A 104 13.82 24.28 -23.72
N THR A 105 12.83 23.94 -22.89
CA THR A 105 11.88 22.83 -23.12
C THR A 105 10.43 23.29 -23.12
N ASP A 106 9.58 22.66 -23.94
CA ASP A 106 8.12 22.90 -23.98
C ASP A 106 7.46 22.79 -22.58
N ALA A 107 7.98 21.88 -21.75
CA ALA A 107 7.54 21.67 -20.38
C ALA A 107 7.65 22.94 -19.52
N PHE A 108 8.61 23.84 -19.77
CA PHE A 108 8.77 25.07 -18.99
C PHE A 108 7.63 26.07 -19.25
N ALA A 109 7.17 26.15 -20.50
CA ALA A 109 6.00 26.96 -20.86
C ALA A 109 4.73 26.35 -20.27
N ALA A 110 4.56 25.02 -20.36
CA ALA A 110 3.41 24.33 -19.78
C ALA A 110 3.33 24.50 -18.24
N CYS A 111 4.45 24.34 -17.54
CA CYS A 111 4.53 24.57 -16.09
C CYS A 111 4.20 26.01 -15.67
N GLN A 112 4.39 27.02 -16.54
CA GLN A 112 4.05 28.40 -16.20
C GLN A 112 2.53 28.62 -16.05
N SER A 113 1.71 27.80 -16.71
CA SER A 113 0.24 27.82 -16.58
C SER A 113 -0.31 26.89 -15.50
N LEU A 114 0.51 26.05 -14.87
CA LEU A 114 0.06 25.08 -13.87
C LEU A 114 -0.02 25.69 -12.45
N ALA A 115 -0.92 25.15 -11.63
CA ALA A 115 -1.08 25.47 -10.22
C ALA A 115 -0.96 24.23 -9.33
N ARG A 116 -0.62 24.44 -8.05
CA ARG A 116 -0.68 23.40 -7.01
C ARG A 116 -2.12 22.88 -6.87
N GLY A 117 -2.26 21.57 -6.76
CA GLY A 117 -3.55 20.88 -6.66
C GLY A 117 -4.14 20.42 -8.00
N GLU A 118 -3.64 20.92 -9.14
CA GLU A 118 -4.09 20.42 -10.44
C GLU A 118 -3.64 18.97 -10.67
N CYS A 119 -4.52 18.18 -11.29
CA CYS A 119 -4.22 16.81 -11.67
C CYS A 119 -3.73 16.79 -13.12
N VAL A 120 -2.62 16.11 -13.36
CA VAL A 120 -1.89 16.15 -14.64
C VAL A 120 -1.55 14.75 -15.13
N GLU A 121 -1.45 14.61 -16.46
CA GLU A 121 -0.77 13.49 -17.12
C GLU A 121 0.59 13.98 -17.62
N VAL A 122 1.66 13.29 -17.24
CA VAL A 122 3.02 13.51 -17.72
C VAL A 122 3.42 12.35 -18.61
N GLU A 123 3.65 12.63 -19.89
CA GLU A 123 4.18 11.67 -20.87
C GLU A 123 5.67 11.94 -21.07
N GLY A 124 6.52 10.92 -21.02
CA GLY A 124 7.95 11.09 -21.24
C GLY A 124 8.78 9.82 -21.09
N GLU A 125 10.09 9.98 -21.13
CA GLU A 125 11.05 8.89 -20.96
C GLU A 125 11.60 8.88 -19.53
N PHE A 126 11.27 7.85 -18.78
CA PHE A 126 11.67 7.65 -17.40
C PHE A 126 12.91 6.75 -17.32
N ALA A 127 13.85 7.08 -16.44
CA ALA A 127 15.05 6.28 -16.18
C ALA A 127 15.57 6.53 -14.75
N VAL A 128 16.16 5.52 -14.12
CA VAL A 128 16.87 5.72 -12.84
C VAL A 128 18.26 6.29 -13.12
N ASN A 129 18.50 7.52 -12.63
CA ASN A 129 19.68 8.32 -12.93
C ASN A 129 20.72 8.19 -11.80
N GLY A 130 21.25 6.98 -11.61
CA GLY A 130 22.24 6.66 -10.59
C GLY A 130 21.77 7.00 -9.17
N GLY A 131 22.62 7.67 -8.38
CA GLY A 131 22.30 8.07 -7.00
C GLY A 131 21.22 9.13 -6.84
N PHE A 132 20.67 9.68 -7.94
CA PHE A 132 19.61 10.71 -7.90
C PHE A 132 18.19 10.15 -8.06
N GLY A 133 18.04 8.83 -8.23
CA GLY A 133 16.74 8.15 -8.32
C GLY A 133 16.07 8.26 -9.69
N LEU A 134 14.76 8.03 -9.72
CA LEU A 134 13.93 8.12 -10.94
C LEU A 134 13.88 9.57 -11.44
N ASP A 135 14.14 9.75 -12.74
CA ASP A 135 14.17 11.05 -13.43
C ASP A 135 13.42 10.92 -14.77
N ALA A 136 12.93 12.03 -15.31
CA ALA A 136 12.14 12.06 -16.55
C ALA A 136 12.76 12.98 -17.60
N ARG A 137 12.85 12.51 -18.84
CA ARG A 137 13.46 13.19 -19.98
C ARG A 137 12.43 13.37 -21.10
N ARG A 138 12.62 14.41 -21.90
CA ARG A 138 11.79 14.74 -23.09
C ARG A 138 10.28 14.71 -22.80
N TRP A 139 9.90 15.09 -21.58
CA TRP A 139 8.53 14.94 -21.09
C TRP A 139 7.64 16.14 -21.45
N LYS A 140 6.34 15.88 -21.53
CA LYS A 140 5.26 16.85 -21.74
C LYS A 140 4.22 16.67 -20.66
N VAL A 141 3.47 17.73 -20.34
CA VAL A 141 2.42 17.71 -19.32
C VAL A 141 1.13 18.31 -19.85
N ARG A 142 0.00 17.71 -19.47
CA ARG A 142 -1.35 18.24 -19.69
C ARG A 142 -2.15 18.14 -18.40
N VAL A 143 -3.13 19.02 -18.22
CA VAL A 143 -4.14 18.88 -17.16
C VAL A 143 -5.11 17.74 -17.52
N LEU A 144 -5.56 17.00 -16.51
CA LEU A 144 -6.58 15.96 -16.64
C LEU A 144 -7.98 16.55 -16.76
N ASN A 145 -8.87 15.88 -17.48
CA ASN A 145 -10.29 16.22 -17.43
C ASN A 145 -10.96 15.70 -16.12
N PRO A 146 -12.21 16.09 -15.81
CA PRO A 146 -12.86 15.68 -14.55
C PRO A 146 -13.02 14.16 -14.37
N GLN A 147 -13.27 13.41 -15.44
CA GLN A 147 -13.37 11.94 -15.39
C GLN A 147 -12.01 11.33 -15.09
N GLU A 148 -10.97 11.74 -15.81
CA GLU A 148 -9.59 11.29 -15.60
C GLU A 148 -9.05 11.62 -14.20
N THR A 149 -9.53 12.72 -13.62
CA THR A 149 -9.23 13.14 -12.25
C THR A 149 -9.94 12.26 -11.22
N ALA A 150 -11.20 11.86 -11.47
CA ALA A 150 -11.91 10.90 -10.63
C ALA A 150 -11.24 9.51 -10.68
N GLU A 151 -10.87 9.01 -11.86
CA GLU A 151 -10.09 7.78 -12.05
C GLU A 151 -8.78 7.81 -11.24
N LEU A 152 -8.05 8.94 -11.28
CA LEU A 152 -6.80 9.10 -10.54
C LEU A 152 -7.03 8.99 -9.02
N PHE A 153 -8.08 9.60 -8.47
CA PHE A 153 -8.36 9.57 -7.03
C PHE A 153 -9.07 8.29 -6.54
N ALA A 154 -9.65 7.50 -7.44
CA ALA A 154 -10.18 6.17 -7.15
C ALA A 154 -9.04 5.12 -7.03
N GLY A 155 -7.96 5.30 -7.80
CA GLY A 155 -6.85 4.36 -7.86
C GLY A 155 -7.15 3.25 -8.86
N GLY A 156 -6.74 3.45 -10.12
CA GLY A 156 -6.90 2.45 -11.18
C GLY A 156 -8.34 1.97 -11.38
N GLU A 157 -8.48 0.80 -12.00
CA GLU A 157 -9.72 0.01 -11.97
C GLU A 157 -9.63 -1.10 -10.90
N GLU A 158 -8.45 -1.70 -10.73
CA GLU A 158 -8.21 -2.79 -9.78
C GLU A 158 -8.21 -2.31 -8.33
N GLU A 159 -7.51 -1.23 -8.00
CA GLU A 159 -7.45 -0.74 -6.61
C GLU A 159 -8.78 -0.09 -6.18
N ALA A 160 -9.51 0.53 -7.11
CA ALA A 160 -10.88 0.99 -6.90
C ALA A 160 -11.83 -0.18 -6.57
N ALA A 161 -11.82 -1.24 -7.38
CA ALA A 161 -12.63 -2.44 -7.14
C ALA A 161 -12.23 -3.15 -5.82
N ALA A 162 -10.93 -3.18 -5.49
CA ALA A 162 -10.46 -3.70 -4.22
C ALA A 162 -10.94 -2.87 -3.02
N GLY A 163 -10.94 -1.53 -3.14
CA GLY A 163 -11.46 -0.62 -2.11
C GLY A 163 -12.97 -0.73 -1.91
N GLU A 164 -13.74 -0.86 -2.98
CA GLU A 164 -15.18 -1.16 -2.91
C GLU A 164 -15.43 -2.51 -2.22
N LYS A 165 -14.66 -3.54 -2.60
CA LYS A 165 -14.74 -4.86 -1.97
C LYS A 165 -14.40 -4.81 -0.47
N ASP A 166 -13.33 -4.14 -0.06
CA ASP A 166 -12.98 -4.04 1.36
C ASP A 166 -14.05 -3.28 2.16
N PHE A 167 -14.70 -2.26 1.58
CA PHE A 167 -15.84 -1.58 2.21
C PHE A 167 -17.06 -2.49 2.35
N ALA A 168 -17.36 -3.30 1.33
CA ALA A 168 -18.43 -4.30 1.36
C ALA A 168 -18.15 -5.39 2.41
N ASP A 169 -16.95 -5.99 2.41
CA ASP A 169 -16.50 -6.99 3.40
C ASP A 169 -16.64 -6.47 4.85
N VAL A 170 -16.26 -5.21 5.11
CA VAL A 170 -16.45 -4.55 6.42
C VAL A 170 -17.94 -4.42 6.76
N GLY A 171 -18.76 -3.99 5.81
CA GLY A 171 -20.22 -3.88 5.97
C GLY A 171 -20.89 -5.23 6.30
N GLU A 172 -20.51 -6.30 5.60
CA GLU A 172 -21.02 -7.66 5.86
C GLU A 172 -20.61 -8.15 7.27
N LEU A 173 -19.36 -7.91 7.68
CA LEU A 173 -18.89 -8.28 9.02
C LEU A 173 -19.63 -7.50 10.12
N VAL A 174 -19.96 -6.22 9.90
CA VAL A 174 -20.83 -5.45 10.80
C VAL A 174 -22.25 -6.01 10.83
N GLN A 175 -22.86 -6.31 9.68
CA GLN A 175 -24.20 -6.91 9.63
C GLN A 175 -24.26 -8.29 10.33
N SER A 176 -23.15 -9.03 10.36
CA SER A 176 -23.03 -10.31 11.08
C SER A 176 -23.07 -10.21 12.61
N MET A 177 -22.94 -9.00 13.17
CA MET A 177 -22.90 -8.78 14.63
C MET A 177 -24.27 -9.04 15.27
N ARG A 178 -24.25 -9.68 16.45
CA ARG A 178 -25.41 -10.04 17.26
C ARG A 178 -25.71 -8.98 18.33
N ASP A 179 -24.71 -8.35 18.92
CA ASP A 179 -24.92 -7.25 19.88
C ASP A 179 -25.46 -6.01 19.14
N PRO A 180 -26.70 -5.55 19.43
CA PRO A 180 -27.32 -4.45 18.71
C PRO A 180 -26.66 -3.10 18.98
N ARG A 181 -25.96 -2.94 20.11
CA ARG A 181 -25.24 -1.71 20.48
C ARG A 181 -24.02 -1.54 19.61
N LEU A 182 -23.22 -2.61 19.54
CA LEU A 182 -22.00 -2.67 18.76
C LEU A 182 -22.31 -2.56 17.26
N ARG A 183 -23.31 -3.29 16.77
CA ARG A 183 -23.76 -3.18 15.38
C ARG A 183 -24.23 -1.77 15.04
N GLY A 184 -25.15 -1.20 15.85
CA GLY A 184 -25.67 0.15 15.62
C GLY A 184 -24.60 1.24 15.69
N LEU A 185 -23.58 1.08 16.54
CA LEU A 185 -22.41 1.97 16.57
C LEU A 185 -21.62 1.90 15.26
N CYS A 186 -21.34 0.69 14.77
CA CYS A 186 -20.61 0.47 13.53
C CYS A 186 -21.38 0.99 12.30
N GLU A 187 -22.68 0.69 12.22
CA GLU A 187 -23.59 1.17 11.15
C GLU A 187 -23.61 2.71 11.12
N LEU A 188 -23.74 3.36 12.27
CA LEU A 188 -23.72 4.82 12.38
C LEU A 188 -22.37 5.43 11.95
N PHE A 189 -21.25 4.78 12.32
CA PHE A 189 -19.93 5.22 11.89
C PHE A 189 -19.74 5.08 10.38
N LEU A 190 -20.09 3.94 9.79
CA LEU A 190 -19.98 3.71 8.34
C LEU A 190 -20.88 4.67 7.55
N GLN A 191 -22.06 5.00 8.07
CA GLN A 191 -22.98 5.98 7.47
C GLN A 191 -22.40 7.42 7.48
N GLU A 192 -21.87 7.88 8.62
CA GLU A 192 -21.42 9.27 8.78
C GLU A 192 -20.00 9.52 8.28
N PHE A 193 -19.12 8.51 8.41
CA PHE A 193 -17.69 8.64 8.15
C PHE A 193 -17.16 7.76 7.01
N GLY A 194 -17.99 6.88 6.42
CA GLY A 194 -17.63 6.00 5.31
C GLY A 194 -16.79 6.67 4.21
N PRO A 195 -17.22 7.82 3.64
CA PRO A 195 -16.45 8.52 2.62
C PRO A 195 -15.06 9.01 3.08
N ARG A 196 -14.89 9.37 4.36
CA ARG A 196 -13.55 9.71 4.92
C ARG A 196 -12.74 8.45 5.18
N PHE A 197 -13.36 7.40 5.72
CA PHE A 197 -12.73 6.12 6.01
C PHE A 197 -12.18 5.43 4.74
N GLN A 198 -12.93 5.45 3.64
CA GLN A 198 -12.50 4.99 2.31
C GLN A 198 -11.31 5.77 1.72
N ARG A 199 -10.96 6.95 2.27
CA ARG A 199 -9.84 7.78 1.79
C ARG A 199 -8.67 7.86 2.78
N ALA A 200 -8.91 7.65 4.07
CA ALA A 200 -7.90 7.81 5.10
C ALA A 200 -6.73 6.83 4.94
N SER A 201 -5.54 7.30 5.30
CA SER A 201 -4.31 6.51 5.34
C SER A 201 -4.12 5.90 6.73
N ALA A 202 -3.60 4.68 6.82
CA ALA A 202 -3.32 4.06 8.13
C ALA A 202 -2.01 4.59 8.75
N ALA A 203 -1.08 5.10 7.93
CA ALA A 203 0.17 5.69 8.42
C ALA A 203 0.61 6.89 7.56
N ARG A 204 1.55 7.69 8.08
CA ARG A 204 2.22 8.72 7.27
C ARG A 204 3.29 8.14 6.34
N HIS A 205 4.00 7.08 6.74
CA HIS A 205 5.21 6.58 6.03
C HIS A 205 5.42 5.05 6.07
N ASN A 206 4.59 4.27 6.79
CA ASN A 206 4.79 2.83 7.02
C ASN A 206 3.73 1.99 6.27
N HIS A 207 3.20 0.92 6.89
CA HIS A 207 2.11 0.09 6.34
C HIS A 207 0.92 0.95 5.91
N HIS A 208 0.31 0.60 4.77
CA HIS A 208 -0.91 1.24 4.26
C HIS A 208 -0.85 2.78 4.25
N ALA A 209 0.34 3.33 3.98
CA ALA A 209 0.60 4.77 3.92
C ALA A 209 0.17 5.40 2.58
N HIS A 210 -1.10 5.18 2.21
CA HIS A 210 -1.71 5.65 0.96
C HIS A 210 -3.19 5.97 1.17
N ARG A 211 -3.79 6.68 0.20
CA ARG A 211 -5.24 6.92 0.18
C ARG A 211 -6.00 5.60 0.24
N GLY A 212 -6.97 5.49 1.15
CA GLY A 212 -7.76 4.28 1.39
C GLY A 212 -7.06 3.17 2.19
N GLY A 213 -5.80 3.37 2.58
CA GLY A 213 -5.03 2.38 3.33
C GLY A 213 -5.63 2.02 4.69
N LEU A 214 -6.32 2.95 5.37
CA LEU A 214 -6.97 2.65 6.64
C LEU A 214 -8.13 1.65 6.48
N LEU A 215 -8.95 1.80 5.43
CA LEU A 215 -10.00 0.82 5.13
C LEU A 215 -9.42 -0.57 4.84
N ARG A 216 -8.38 -0.62 4.00
CA ARG A 216 -7.69 -1.86 3.61
C ARG A 216 -7.16 -2.62 4.84
N HIS A 217 -6.41 -1.91 5.68
CA HIS A 217 -5.90 -2.36 6.97
C HIS A 217 -7.03 -2.89 7.87
N THR A 218 -8.04 -2.08 8.14
CA THR A 218 -9.17 -2.46 9.00
C THR A 218 -9.93 -3.68 8.46
N GLY A 219 -10.16 -3.77 7.14
CA GLY A 219 -10.80 -4.93 6.52
C GLY A 219 -10.00 -6.22 6.66
N GLN A 220 -8.68 -6.16 6.45
CA GLN A 220 -7.76 -7.29 6.68
C GLN A 220 -7.75 -7.71 8.16
N MET A 221 -7.71 -6.75 9.08
CA MET A 221 -7.80 -7.00 10.51
C MET A 221 -9.16 -7.61 10.92
N MET A 222 -10.29 -7.16 10.37
CA MET A 222 -11.61 -7.70 10.72
C MET A 222 -11.76 -9.15 10.25
N ARG A 223 -11.27 -9.46 9.04
CA ARG A 223 -11.20 -10.86 8.54
C ARG A 223 -10.31 -11.72 9.44
N SER A 224 -9.13 -11.21 9.81
CA SER A 224 -8.16 -11.88 10.69
C SER A 224 -8.73 -12.12 12.09
N ALA A 225 -9.34 -11.12 12.70
CA ALA A 225 -10.00 -11.20 14.00
C ALA A 225 -11.17 -12.19 13.99
N SER A 226 -11.97 -12.24 12.92
CA SER A 226 -13.04 -13.25 12.80
C SER A 226 -12.47 -14.66 12.69
N ALA A 227 -11.30 -14.86 12.05
CA ALA A 227 -10.62 -16.16 12.05
C ALA A 227 -10.01 -16.51 13.42
N VAL A 228 -9.44 -15.54 14.13
CA VAL A 228 -8.96 -15.71 15.52
C VAL A 228 -10.10 -16.12 16.45
N CYS A 229 -11.28 -15.50 16.37
CA CYS A 229 -12.46 -15.91 17.13
C CYS A 229 -12.94 -17.33 16.80
N SER A 230 -12.72 -17.84 15.58
CA SER A 230 -13.00 -19.24 15.24
C SER A 230 -12.05 -20.22 15.93
N ALA A 231 -10.78 -19.83 16.12
CA ALA A 231 -9.80 -20.62 16.87
C ALA A 231 -9.96 -20.48 18.40
N TYR A 232 -10.46 -19.32 18.87
CA TYR A 232 -10.68 -19.01 20.28
C TYR A 232 -12.14 -18.59 20.54
N PRO A 233 -13.11 -19.54 20.59
CA PRO A 233 -14.55 -19.23 20.72
C PRO A 233 -14.95 -18.54 22.05
N VAL A 234 -14.01 -18.40 22.99
CA VAL A 234 -14.21 -17.68 24.26
C VAL A 234 -14.11 -16.16 24.10
N LEU A 235 -13.55 -15.66 22.99
CA LEU A 235 -13.44 -14.23 22.70
C LEU A 235 -14.81 -13.65 22.35
N ASN A 236 -15.13 -12.46 22.86
CA ASN A 236 -16.29 -11.72 22.39
C ASN A 236 -16.03 -11.18 20.96
N ARG A 237 -16.50 -11.94 19.95
CA ARG A 237 -16.29 -11.62 18.53
C ARG A 237 -16.80 -10.23 18.15
N ASP A 238 -18.01 -9.86 18.56
CA ASP A 238 -18.61 -8.59 18.16
C ASP A 238 -17.84 -7.41 18.79
N LEU A 239 -17.44 -7.54 20.05
CA LEU A 239 -16.60 -6.56 20.74
C LEU A 239 -15.22 -6.44 20.08
N LEU A 240 -14.57 -7.55 19.74
CA LEU A 240 -13.27 -7.54 19.05
C LEU A 240 -13.37 -6.91 17.66
N LEU A 241 -14.36 -7.28 16.85
CA LEU A 241 -14.56 -6.69 15.52
C LEU A 241 -14.89 -5.20 15.59
N THR A 242 -15.64 -4.77 16.61
CA THR A 242 -15.90 -3.34 16.86
C THR A 242 -14.61 -2.62 17.30
N GLY A 243 -13.82 -3.24 18.17
CA GLY A 243 -12.48 -2.76 18.53
C GLY A 243 -11.58 -2.59 17.31
N VAL A 244 -11.58 -3.55 16.39
CA VAL A 244 -10.87 -3.44 15.11
C VAL A 244 -11.41 -2.28 14.26
N LEU A 245 -12.72 -2.09 14.12
CA LEU A 245 -13.25 -0.97 13.32
C LEU A 245 -12.86 0.40 13.89
N PHE A 246 -12.75 0.51 15.21
CA PHE A 246 -12.55 1.79 15.90
C PHE A 246 -11.13 2.07 16.44
N HIS A 247 -10.20 1.10 16.46
CA HIS A 247 -8.86 1.28 17.05
C HIS A 247 -8.17 2.56 16.54
N ASP A 248 -8.26 2.80 15.23
CA ASP A 248 -7.62 3.89 14.52
C ASP A 248 -8.60 4.89 13.88
N CYS A 249 -9.88 4.90 14.27
CA CYS A 249 -10.86 5.81 13.65
C CYS A 249 -10.48 7.29 13.84
N GLY A 250 -9.66 7.63 14.84
CA GLY A 250 -9.11 8.98 15.01
C GLY A 250 -8.19 9.43 13.86
N LYS A 251 -7.60 8.51 13.09
CA LYS A 251 -6.79 8.83 11.90
C LYS A 251 -7.60 9.54 10.81
N LEU A 252 -8.94 9.50 10.86
CA LEU A 252 -9.80 10.34 10.00
C LEU A 252 -9.54 11.85 10.20
N TRP A 253 -9.05 12.29 11.36
CA TRP A 253 -8.68 13.68 11.69
C TRP A 253 -7.16 13.94 11.70
N GLU A 254 -6.33 12.93 11.38
CA GLU A 254 -4.86 13.07 11.34
C GLU A 254 -4.26 12.82 9.95
N MET A 255 -4.85 11.85 9.24
CA MET A 255 -4.28 11.17 8.08
C MET A 255 -5.31 10.98 6.95
N CYS A 256 -6.33 11.84 6.88
CA CYS A 256 -7.31 11.86 5.80
C CYS A 256 -6.93 12.89 4.72
N PRO A 257 -6.65 12.46 3.47
CA PRO A 257 -6.57 13.37 2.33
C PRO A 257 -7.94 14.06 2.07
N PRO A 258 -7.95 15.22 1.38
CA PRO A 258 -9.18 15.83 0.90
C PRO A 258 -9.84 14.97 -0.19
N GLU A 259 -11.06 15.32 -0.59
CA GLU A 259 -11.79 14.61 -1.65
C GLU A 259 -11.03 14.65 -2.97
N ALA A 260 -10.65 15.87 -3.38
CA ALA A 260 -9.81 16.13 -4.53
C ALA A 260 -8.33 16.34 -4.14
N GLY A 261 -7.69 15.30 -3.60
CA GLY A 261 -6.23 15.31 -3.45
C GLY A 261 -5.59 14.13 -2.74
N PHE A 262 -4.27 14.07 -2.85
CA PHE A 262 -3.42 13.06 -2.18
C PHE A 262 -2.63 13.62 -1.00
N GLU A 263 -2.45 14.94 -0.91
CA GLU A 263 -1.77 15.56 0.23
C GLU A 263 -2.57 15.34 1.51
N ILE A 264 -1.90 14.83 2.56
CA ILE A 264 -2.46 14.73 3.90
C ILE A 264 -2.14 16.03 4.64
N PRO A 265 -3.13 16.91 4.90
CA PRO A 265 -2.89 18.14 5.65
C PRO A 265 -2.54 17.84 7.11
N ARG A 266 -1.80 18.75 7.75
CA ARG A 266 -1.62 18.72 9.22
C ARG A 266 -2.78 19.43 9.89
N GLU A 267 -3.79 18.68 10.31
CA GLU A 267 -4.91 19.21 11.10
C GLU A 267 -4.44 19.47 12.55
N LEU A 268 -4.68 20.68 13.07
CA LEU A 268 -4.26 21.09 14.41
C LEU A 268 -4.76 20.14 15.52
N ARG A 269 -5.96 19.59 15.36
CA ARG A 269 -6.55 18.63 16.31
C ARG A 269 -5.73 17.35 16.39
N GLY A 270 -5.34 16.79 15.25
CA GLY A 270 -4.50 15.60 15.18
C GLY A 270 -3.14 15.83 15.84
N GLU A 271 -2.43 16.87 15.38
CA GLU A 271 -1.08 17.18 15.88
C GLU A 271 -1.04 17.53 17.39
N LEU A 272 -2.17 17.91 18.01
CA LEU A 272 -2.27 18.15 19.46
C LEU A 272 -2.74 16.96 20.31
N LEU A 273 -3.57 16.05 19.77
CA LEU A 273 -4.29 15.05 20.59
C LEU A 273 -3.90 13.59 20.31
N GLY A 274 -3.48 13.24 19.10
CA GLY A 274 -3.29 11.84 18.70
C GLY A 274 -4.59 11.13 18.32
N HIS A 275 -4.55 10.23 17.32
CA HIS A 275 -5.69 9.43 16.87
C HIS A 275 -6.33 8.61 17.98
N ILE A 276 -5.58 8.08 18.95
CA ILE A 276 -6.15 7.28 20.04
C ILE A 276 -7.13 8.14 20.87
N SER A 277 -6.71 9.34 21.27
CA SER A 277 -7.53 10.30 22.02
C SER A 277 -8.77 10.73 21.23
N ILE A 278 -8.57 11.05 19.93
CA ILE A 278 -9.66 11.48 19.04
C ILE A 278 -10.66 10.34 18.79
N GLY A 279 -10.17 9.10 18.63
CA GLY A 279 -11.02 7.92 18.43
C GLY A 279 -11.88 7.60 19.65
N ILE A 280 -11.30 7.67 20.85
CA ILE A 280 -12.03 7.57 22.12
C ILE A 280 -13.12 8.65 22.23
N GLU A 281 -12.82 9.90 21.84
CA GLU A 281 -13.79 10.99 21.85
C GLU A 281 -14.94 10.75 20.84
N ALA A 282 -14.59 10.39 19.60
CA ALA A 282 -15.53 10.12 18.52
C ALA A 282 -16.47 8.95 18.85
N VAL A 283 -15.92 7.83 19.36
CA VAL A 283 -16.72 6.67 19.80
C VAL A 283 -17.65 7.04 20.94
N ASN A 284 -17.20 7.82 21.94
CA ASN A 284 -18.09 8.31 22.99
C ASN A 284 -19.19 9.25 22.47
N ALA A 285 -18.91 10.07 21.45
CA ALA A 285 -19.90 10.95 20.83
C ALA A 285 -20.95 10.16 20.04
N LEU A 286 -20.54 9.12 19.29
CA LEU A 286 -21.45 8.21 18.59
C LEU A 286 -22.26 7.35 19.57
N TRP A 287 -21.64 6.81 20.62
CA TRP A 287 -22.31 5.97 21.61
C TRP A 287 -23.49 6.69 22.30
N ARG A 288 -23.31 7.98 22.65
CA ARG A 288 -24.37 8.81 23.24
C ARG A 288 -25.57 9.08 22.33
N ARG A 289 -25.45 8.81 21.02
CA ARG A 289 -26.53 8.96 20.03
C ARG A 289 -27.34 7.68 19.83
N LEU A 290 -26.89 6.56 20.40
CA LEU A 290 -27.58 5.28 20.30
C LEU A 290 -28.84 5.23 21.20
N PRO A 291 -29.87 4.44 20.85
CA PRO A 291 -31.09 4.28 21.66
C PRO A 291 -30.87 3.35 22.86
N LEU A 292 -29.89 3.65 23.71
CA LEU A 292 -29.44 2.80 24.84
C LEU A 292 -30.58 2.41 25.81
N GLU A 293 -31.58 3.27 25.95
CA GLU A 293 -32.81 3.02 26.71
C GLU A 293 -33.55 1.76 26.26
N SER A 294 -33.60 1.49 24.96
CA SER A 294 -34.22 0.30 24.37
C SER A 294 -33.46 -1.00 24.69
N TRP A 295 -32.27 -0.91 25.28
CA TRP A 295 -31.37 -2.02 25.55
C TRP A 295 -31.01 -2.18 27.04
N ARG A 296 -31.69 -1.46 27.95
CA ARG A 296 -31.46 -1.52 29.41
C ARG A 296 -31.58 -2.91 30.05
N GLY A 297 -32.20 -3.88 29.37
CA GLY A 297 -32.33 -5.27 29.84
C GLY A 297 -31.35 -6.26 29.18
N ILE A 298 -30.36 -5.80 28.42
CA ILE A 298 -29.36 -6.64 27.74
C ILE A 298 -28.06 -6.67 28.57
N GLU A 299 -27.58 -7.88 28.87
CA GLU A 299 -26.30 -8.12 29.55
C GLU A 299 -25.19 -8.53 28.57
N PRO A 300 -23.91 -8.19 28.80
CA PRO A 300 -23.40 -7.27 29.83
C PRO A 300 -23.98 -5.86 29.67
N THR A 301 -23.95 -5.03 30.70
CA THR A 301 -24.54 -3.68 30.65
C THR A 301 -23.95 -2.83 29.51
N SER A 302 -24.73 -1.88 29.00
CA SER A 302 -24.27 -0.98 27.93
C SER A 302 -23.04 -0.16 28.33
N GLU A 303 -22.87 0.17 29.61
CA GLU A 303 -21.70 0.91 30.09
C GLU A 303 -20.45 0.03 30.20
N ASP A 304 -20.59 -1.26 30.56
CA ASP A 304 -19.47 -2.20 30.54
C ASP A 304 -18.99 -2.45 29.10
N VAL A 305 -19.92 -2.65 28.16
CA VAL A 305 -19.58 -2.80 26.73
C VAL A 305 -18.89 -1.54 26.19
N ARG A 306 -19.40 -0.35 26.52
CA ARG A 306 -18.74 0.92 26.17
C ARG A 306 -17.32 0.99 26.74
N LEU A 307 -17.16 0.72 28.04
CA LEU A 307 -15.86 0.81 28.73
C LEU A 307 -14.85 -0.17 28.14
N HIS A 308 -15.26 -1.41 27.86
CA HIS A 308 -14.41 -2.41 27.22
C HIS A 308 -14.00 -1.99 25.80
N LEU A 309 -14.91 -1.45 24.99
CA LEU A 309 -14.57 -0.92 23.66
C LEU A 309 -13.56 0.24 23.74
N LEU A 310 -13.74 1.17 24.68
CA LEU A 310 -12.77 2.24 24.90
C LEU A 310 -11.41 1.70 25.37
N HIS A 311 -11.38 0.64 26.18
CA HIS A 311 -10.15 -0.05 26.56
C HIS A 311 -9.45 -0.68 25.35
N LEU A 312 -10.18 -1.29 24.42
CA LEU A 312 -9.61 -1.81 23.17
C LEU A 312 -8.89 -0.71 22.38
N ILE A 313 -9.56 0.42 22.15
CA ILE A 313 -9.00 1.57 21.45
C ILE A 313 -7.79 2.13 22.21
N ALA A 314 -7.89 2.28 23.53
CA ALA A 314 -6.83 2.83 24.38
C ALA A 314 -5.61 1.91 24.57
N SER A 315 -5.67 0.64 24.14
CA SER A 315 -4.60 -0.34 24.37
C SER A 315 -4.06 -1.08 23.14
N HIS A 316 -4.57 -0.79 21.93
CA HIS A 316 -4.22 -1.58 20.74
C HIS A 316 -2.72 -1.54 20.37
N HIS A 317 -2.03 -0.40 20.57
CA HIS A 317 -0.56 -0.30 20.45
C HIS A 317 0.25 -1.23 21.40
N GLY A 318 -0.40 -1.86 22.40
CA GLY A 318 0.18 -2.89 23.24
C GLY A 318 1.00 -2.36 24.42
N GLU A 319 2.13 -1.71 24.14
CA GLU A 319 3.07 -1.29 25.18
C GLU A 319 3.13 0.24 25.29
N LEU A 320 3.34 0.74 26.51
CA LEU A 320 3.45 2.19 26.77
C LEU A 320 4.58 2.84 25.95
N GLN A 321 5.67 2.11 25.72
CA GLN A 321 6.81 2.57 24.90
C GLN A 321 6.50 2.72 23.40
N TYR A 322 5.41 2.10 22.92
CA TYR A 322 4.90 2.27 21.56
C TYR A 322 3.79 3.34 21.48
N GLY A 323 3.63 4.16 22.53
CA GLY A 323 2.65 5.24 22.58
C GLY A 323 1.25 4.81 22.99
N SER A 324 1.08 3.58 23.49
CA SER A 324 -0.20 3.12 24.03
C SER A 324 -0.52 3.85 25.35
N PRO A 325 -1.70 4.47 25.53
CA PRO A 325 -2.10 5.07 26.80
C PRO A 325 -2.19 4.07 27.96
N VAL A 326 -2.60 2.82 27.69
CA VAL A 326 -2.69 1.73 28.67
C VAL A 326 -2.37 0.39 28.00
N GLU A 327 -1.86 -0.58 28.75
CA GLU A 327 -1.58 -1.92 28.23
C GLU A 327 -2.88 -2.77 28.07
N PRO A 328 -2.91 -3.76 27.17
CA PRO A 328 -4.00 -4.74 27.04
C PRO A 328 -4.31 -5.47 28.35
N LYS A 329 -5.59 -5.44 28.77
CA LYS A 329 -6.07 -6.04 30.03
C LYS A 329 -7.14 -7.13 29.85
N THR A 330 -7.64 -7.32 28.63
CA THR A 330 -8.63 -8.35 28.27
C THR A 330 -8.07 -9.22 27.13
N PRO A 331 -8.56 -10.46 26.95
CA PRO A 331 -8.10 -11.30 25.85
C PRO A 331 -8.46 -10.69 24.48
N GLU A 332 -9.55 -9.93 24.35
CA GLU A 332 -9.85 -9.15 23.15
C GLU A 332 -8.83 -8.03 22.90
N ALA A 333 -8.33 -7.35 23.95
CA ALA A 333 -7.31 -6.31 23.81
C ALA A 333 -5.97 -6.90 23.32
N VAL A 334 -5.60 -8.07 23.85
CA VAL A 334 -4.41 -8.80 23.41
C VAL A 334 -4.58 -9.27 21.97
N ALA A 335 -5.75 -9.82 21.62
CA ALA A 335 -6.05 -10.25 20.26
C ALA A 335 -6.01 -9.08 19.26
N LEU A 336 -6.60 -7.93 19.59
CA LEU A 336 -6.59 -6.72 18.75
C LEU A 336 -5.16 -6.26 18.45
N ASN A 337 -4.33 -6.08 19.49
CA ASN A 337 -2.92 -5.73 19.36
C ASN A 337 -2.16 -6.71 18.44
N MET A 338 -2.35 -8.02 18.65
CA MET A 338 -1.67 -9.03 17.82
C MET A 338 -2.16 -9.05 16.36
N VAL A 339 -3.44 -8.77 16.11
CA VAL A 339 -4.03 -8.68 14.77
C VAL A 339 -3.56 -7.43 14.02
N ASP A 340 -3.51 -6.27 14.68
CA ASP A 340 -2.91 -5.04 14.16
C ASP A 340 -1.44 -5.28 13.78
N ASN A 341 -0.63 -5.76 14.75
CA ASN A 341 0.77 -6.09 14.53
C ASN A 341 1.02 -7.11 13.42
N LEU A 342 0.09 -8.06 13.20
CA LEU A 342 0.18 -9.04 12.13
C LEU A 342 0.01 -8.37 10.76
N ASP A 343 -1.07 -7.62 10.58
CA ASP A 343 -1.39 -6.96 9.31
C ASP A 343 -0.31 -5.92 8.94
N ALA A 344 0.05 -5.06 9.90
CA ALA A 344 1.12 -4.08 9.78
C ALA A 344 2.44 -4.71 9.29
N LYS A 345 2.84 -5.87 9.85
CA LYS A 345 4.08 -6.56 9.46
C LYS A 345 3.97 -7.20 8.08
N LEU A 346 2.85 -7.83 7.75
CA LEU A 346 2.64 -8.46 6.44
C LEU A 346 2.66 -7.42 5.31
N GLU A 347 1.98 -6.28 5.51
CA GLU A 347 2.03 -5.15 4.58
C GLU A 347 3.46 -4.60 4.44
N MET A 348 4.18 -4.42 5.55
CA MET A 348 5.58 -3.97 5.51
C MET A 348 6.51 -4.95 4.77
N PHE A 349 6.24 -6.25 4.78
CA PHE A 349 6.95 -7.23 3.93
C PHE A 349 6.56 -7.06 2.45
N ALA A 350 5.28 -6.94 2.12
CA ALA A 350 4.80 -6.74 0.76
C ALA A 350 5.36 -5.45 0.12
N MET A 351 5.29 -4.33 0.86
CA MET A 351 5.93 -3.07 0.48
C MET A 351 7.45 -3.19 0.33
N ALA A 352 8.11 -4.07 1.08
CA ALA A 352 9.55 -4.20 1.00
C ALA A 352 10.02 -4.97 -0.23
N TYR A 353 9.31 -6.04 -0.63
CA TYR A 353 9.66 -6.81 -1.84
C TYR A 353 9.57 -5.95 -3.11
N THR A 354 8.68 -4.96 -3.15
CA THR A 354 8.57 -4.01 -4.25
C THR A 354 9.54 -2.83 -4.10
N ARG A 355 9.56 -2.15 -2.95
CA ARG A 355 10.27 -0.87 -2.78
C ARG A 355 11.75 -0.98 -2.42
N GLN A 356 12.19 -2.03 -1.71
CA GLN A 356 13.58 -2.13 -1.24
C GLN A 356 14.52 -2.68 -2.32
N PRO A 357 15.75 -2.14 -2.45
CA PRO A 357 16.77 -2.71 -3.34
C PRO A 357 17.06 -4.18 -3.01
N GLU A 358 17.24 -4.99 -4.05
CA GLU A 358 17.70 -6.37 -3.92
C GLU A 358 19.24 -6.36 -3.81
N ILE A 359 19.76 -6.75 -2.63
CA ILE A 359 21.21 -6.70 -2.30
C ILE A 359 21.94 -8.01 -2.64
N ALA A 360 21.18 -9.10 -2.77
CA ALA A 360 21.61 -10.41 -3.25
C ALA A 360 20.37 -11.17 -3.75
N PRO A 361 20.49 -12.24 -4.56
CA PRO A 361 19.34 -12.96 -5.11
C PRO A 361 18.29 -13.35 -4.05
N GLY A 362 17.10 -12.77 -4.15
CA GLY A 362 15.98 -12.94 -3.23
C GLY A 362 16.06 -12.18 -1.90
N ILE A 363 17.13 -11.42 -1.63
CA ILE A 363 17.38 -10.72 -0.36
C ILE A 363 17.33 -9.20 -0.57
N HIS A 364 16.49 -8.52 0.19
CA HIS A 364 16.29 -7.08 0.12
C HIS A 364 17.02 -6.33 1.25
N GLU A 365 17.22 -5.02 1.05
CA GLU A 365 17.78 -4.12 2.05
C GLU A 365 16.96 -4.11 3.36
N ARG A 366 17.65 -3.85 4.49
CA ARG A 366 17.09 -3.94 5.84
C ARG A 366 15.98 -2.91 6.08
N VAL A 367 14.78 -3.39 6.39
CA VAL A 367 13.67 -2.54 6.82
C VAL A 367 13.75 -2.33 8.33
N LYS A 368 14.05 -1.09 8.75
CA LYS A 368 14.24 -0.72 10.17
C LYS A 368 13.10 -1.20 11.07
N ALA A 369 11.86 -0.97 10.66
CA ALA A 369 10.68 -1.29 11.48
C ALA A 369 10.26 -2.78 11.46
N LEU A 370 10.76 -3.59 10.52
CA LEU A 370 10.73 -5.05 10.62
C LEU A 370 11.91 -5.63 11.41
N ASN A 371 12.91 -4.79 11.72
CA ASN A 371 14.19 -5.17 12.35
C ASN A 371 14.91 -6.34 11.62
N THR A 372 14.69 -6.51 10.32
CA THR A 372 15.28 -7.58 9.50
C THR A 372 15.49 -7.16 8.05
N SER A 373 16.25 -7.96 7.29
CA SER A 373 16.32 -7.91 5.83
C SER A 373 15.26 -8.86 5.26
N PRO A 374 14.27 -8.37 4.50
CA PRO A 374 13.26 -9.22 3.86
C PRO A 374 13.88 -10.17 2.85
N VAL A 375 13.37 -11.40 2.82
CA VAL A 375 13.77 -12.43 1.87
C VAL A 375 12.52 -12.92 1.15
N LYS A 376 12.54 -13.00 -0.18
CA LYS A 376 11.37 -13.42 -0.98
C LYS A 376 10.88 -14.80 -0.48
N PRO A 377 9.57 -14.96 -0.18
CA PRO A 377 9.03 -16.21 0.31
C PRO A 377 9.03 -17.28 -0.78
N LEU A 378 8.81 -18.54 -0.38
CA LEU A 378 8.54 -19.60 -1.34
C LEU A 378 7.23 -19.31 -2.09
N PRO A 379 7.14 -19.57 -3.40
CA PRO A 379 5.86 -19.57 -4.10
C PRO A 379 4.95 -20.66 -3.52
N CYS A 380 3.64 -20.44 -3.58
CA CYS A 380 2.68 -21.51 -3.33
C CYS A 380 2.92 -22.67 -4.31
N PHE A 381 2.77 -23.91 -3.84
CA PHE A 381 2.75 -25.06 -4.73
C PHE A 381 1.48 -25.02 -5.58
N SER A 382 1.65 -24.91 -6.89
CA SER A 382 0.59 -25.20 -7.87
C SER A 382 0.79 -26.62 -8.40
N SER A 383 -0.28 -27.40 -8.47
CA SER A 383 -0.26 -28.65 -9.22
C SER A 383 -0.28 -28.34 -10.73
N PRO A 384 0.19 -29.26 -11.60
CA PRO A 384 0.09 -29.07 -13.05
C PRO A 384 -1.36 -28.87 -13.51
N ASP A 385 -2.31 -29.55 -12.87
CA ASP A 385 -3.72 -29.55 -13.23
C ASP A 385 -4.41 -28.21 -12.91
N ASP A 386 -3.93 -27.47 -11.91
CA ASP A 386 -4.47 -26.13 -11.58
C ASP A 386 -4.29 -25.12 -12.72
N THR A 387 -3.27 -25.29 -13.57
CA THR A 387 -3.01 -24.38 -14.71
C THR A 387 -3.97 -24.56 -15.88
N ALA A 388 -4.75 -25.65 -15.91
CA ALA A 388 -5.78 -25.88 -16.91
C ALA A 388 -7.13 -25.23 -16.56
N SER A 389 -7.33 -24.83 -15.30
CA SER A 389 -8.61 -24.34 -14.77
C SER A 389 -8.84 -22.82 -14.94
N SER A 390 -7.80 -22.07 -15.32
CA SER A 390 -7.84 -20.60 -15.39
C SER A 390 -7.69 -20.04 -16.82
N ALA A 391 -8.04 -20.84 -17.84
CA ALA A 391 -7.79 -20.53 -19.25
C ALA A 391 -9.02 -20.69 -20.19
N ASP A 392 -10.22 -20.87 -19.62
CA ASP A 392 -11.53 -20.90 -20.32
C ASP A 392 -12.36 -19.63 -19.98
#